data_AF-A0A6B3VWS3-F1
#
_entry.id   AF-A0A6B3VWS3-F1
#
_cell.length_a   1.000
_cell.length_b   1.000
_cell.length_c   1.000
_cell.angle_alpha   90.00
_cell.angle_beta   90.00
_cell.angle_gamma   90.00
#
_symmetry.space_group_name_H-M   'P 1'
#
loop_
_entity.id
_entity.type
_entity.pdbx_description
1 polymer ?
#
loop_
_entity_poly.entity_id
_entity_poly.type
_entity_poly.pdbx_seq_one_letter_code
_entity_poly.pdbx_strand_id
1 'polypeptide(L)'
;MLGINLDLITEMQKGVKSGVKAYFTRYDELSAMIKQMKQKSPEVLKVIRYLTENSDPLLNALIKGGYLKESEKKAVVKEIAGLEKDLQAIYDLIGSLDNIRSDQKTKETVKIGHDIVIGIKLFQIYKRMQKRLDTIDENISKVLKIINSGHSIEEMLNAIAGEGKGYDGLDMLLYPVDANGKTIKVNISAAVRIYQKGLSIVAEKEEILQSYEETIQRELIDDYEKRRRILISKIHHIEANPKSYQALLISEYEVYLGDEGSLQRIDVREQITSLNMPSVESFLQPNQSAIKEETKLIKKSRTSIEELFAEDKKIAALFDFR
;
A
#
# COMPACT_ATOMS: atom_id res chain seq x y z
N MET A 1 7.00 19.92 -18.62
CA MET A 1 6.38 19.38 -17.39
C MET A 1 4.85 19.49 -17.36
N LEU A 2 4.20 20.56 -17.82
CA LEU A 2 2.72 20.66 -17.83
C LEU A 2 2.05 20.51 -19.21
N GLY A 3 2.83 20.39 -20.29
CA GLY A 3 2.29 20.32 -21.67
C GLY A 3 1.93 21.68 -22.27
N ILE A 4 2.42 22.78 -21.67
CA ILE A 4 2.22 24.16 -22.14
C ILE A 4 3.00 24.39 -23.45
N ASN A 5 2.32 24.84 -24.50
CA ASN A 5 2.95 25.29 -25.75
C ASN A 5 3.26 26.79 -25.66
N LEU A 6 4.50 27.11 -25.35
CA LEU A 6 4.94 28.50 -25.11
C LEU A 6 4.91 29.36 -26.37
N ASP A 7 5.18 28.78 -27.54
CA ASP A 7 5.16 29.51 -28.81
C ASP A 7 3.75 29.94 -29.17
N LEU A 8 2.78 29.03 -29.01
CA LEU A 8 1.37 29.30 -29.20
C LEU A 8 0.89 30.42 -28.27
N ILE A 9 1.16 30.28 -26.96
CA ILE A 9 0.70 31.25 -25.98
C ILE A 9 1.38 32.62 -26.20
N THR A 10 2.67 32.63 -26.54
CA THR A 10 3.41 33.86 -26.83
C THR A 10 2.81 34.58 -28.05
N GLU A 11 2.40 33.84 -29.07
CA GLU A 11 1.68 34.40 -30.23
C GLU A 11 0.33 35.00 -29.83
N MET A 12 -0.41 34.31 -28.95
CA MET A 12 -1.71 34.78 -28.46
C MET A 12 -1.62 36.09 -27.65
N GLN A 13 -0.47 36.34 -27.03
CA GLN A 13 -0.22 37.56 -26.25
C GLN A 13 0.20 38.79 -27.07
N LYS A 14 0.59 38.63 -28.34
CA LYS A 14 1.07 39.75 -29.19
C LYS A 14 -0.01 40.80 -29.50
N GLY A 15 -1.26 40.54 -29.12
CA GLY A 15 -2.40 41.45 -29.26
C GLY A 15 -3.65 40.71 -29.70
N VAL A 16 -4.82 41.36 -29.58
CA VAL A 16 -6.13 40.73 -29.86
C VAL A 16 -6.19 40.12 -31.26
N LYS A 17 -5.68 40.82 -32.29
CA LYS A 17 -5.64 40.29 -33.67
C LYS A 17 -4.77 39.03 -33.79
N SER A 18 -3.60 39.03 -33.17
CA SER A 18 -2.69 37.87 -33.17
C SER A 18 -3.24 36.71 -32.36
N GLY A 19 -3.95 36.99 -31.25
CA GLY A 19 -4.67 36.00 -30.45
C GLY A 19 -5.78 35.30 -31.22
N VAL A 20 -6.61 36.06 -31.94
CA VAL A 20 -7.64 35.51 -32.83
C VAL A 20 -6.99 34.70 -33.96
N LYS A 21 -5.92 35.20 -34.57
CA LYS A 21 -5.20 34.47 -35.62
C LYS A 21 -4.64 33.14 -35.11
N ALA A 22 -3.92 33.15 -34.00
CA ALA A 22 -3.34 31.95 -33.40
C ALA A 22 -4.42 30.94 -32.99
N TYR A 23 -5.56 31.40 -32.47
CA TYR A 23 -6.69 30.56 -32.12
C TYR A 23 -7.19 29.73 -33.30
N PHE A 24 -7.38 30.35 -34.47
CA PHE A 24 -7.91 29.66 -35.65
C PHE A 24 -6.83 28.89 -36.42
N THR A 25 -5.62 29.44 -36.52
CA THR A 25 -4.54 28.82 -37.33
C THR A 25 -3.80 27.71 -36.61
N ARG A 26 -3.85 27.68 -35.27
CA ARG A 26 -3.14 26.71 -34.43
C ARG A 26 -4.07 26.07 -33.39
N TYR A 27 -5.35 25.91 -33.76
CA TYR A 27 -6.39 25.35 -32.90
C TYR A 27 -6.02 23.97 -32.35
N ASP A 28 -5.47 23.09 -33.19
CA ASP A 28 -5.07 21.74 -32.79
C ASP A 28 -3.98 21.76 -31.72
N GLU A 29 -3.04 22.71 -31.81
CA GLU A 29 -2.00 22.90 -30.80
C GLU A 29 -2.58 23.41 -29.48
N LEU A 30 -3.56 24.31 -29.54
CA LEU A 30 -4.28 24.80 -28.35
C LEU A 30 -5.07 23.68 -27.67
N SER A 31 -5.77 22.88 -28.46
CA SER A 31 -6.53 21.72 -27.99
C SER A 31 -5.62 20.66 -27.36
N ALA A 32 -4.50 20.34 -28.02
CA ALA A 32 -3.50 19.42 -27.50
C ALA A 32 -2.88 19.91 -26.18
N MET A 33 -2.57 21.21 -26.08
CA MET A 33 -2.05 21.83 -24.87
C MET A 33 -3.03 21.67 -23.70
N ILE A 34 -4.30 22.04 -23.90
CA ILE A 34 -5.34 21.94 -22.86
C ILE A 34 -5.50 20.48 -22.41
N LYS A 35 -5.54 19.53 -23.37
CA LYS A 35 -5.63 18.10 -23.06
C LYS A 35 -4.45 17.62 -22.22
N GLN A 36 -3.22 18.01 -22.57
CA GLN A 36 -2.04 17.62 -21.80
C GLN A 36 -2.03 18.24 -20.40
N MET A 37 -2.44 19.50 -20.27
CA MET A 37 -2.54 20.17 -18.97
C MET A 37 -3.61 19.51 -18.08
N LYS A 38 -4.74 19.10 -18.64
CA LYS A 38 -5.77 18.35 -17.91
C LYS A 38 -5.26 17.00 -17.39
N GLN A 39 -4.43 16.33 -18.18
CA GLN A 39 -3.83 15.04 -17.80
C GLN A 39 -2.71 15.18 -16.76
N LYS A 40 -1.85 16.21 -16.88
CA LYS A 40 -0.62 16.31 -16.08
C LYS A 40 -0.76 17.20 -14.83
N SER A 41 -1.60 18.24 -14.87
CA SER A 41 -1.73 19.18 -13.74
C SER A 41 -2.13 18.52 -12.42
N PRO A 42 -3.04 17.51 -12.36
CA PRO A 42 -3.40 16.86 -11.10
C PRO A 42 -2.23 16.18 -10.40
N GLU A 43 -1.38 15.47 -11.15
CA GLU A 43 -0.22 14.77 -10.59
C GLU A 43 0.85 15.76 -10.10
N VAL A 44 1.09 16.84 -10.85
CA VAL A 44 2.02 17.89 -10.41
C VAL A 44 1.50 18.60 -9.16
N LEU A 45 0.19 18.86 -9.08
CA LEU A 45 -0.42 19.48 -7.90
C LEU A 45 -0.31 18.60 -6.66
N LYS A 46 -0.46 17.27 -6.78
CA LYS A 46 -0.23 16.33 -5.66
C LYS A 46 1.20 16.43 -5.13
N VAL A 47 2.19 16.46 -6.02
CA VAL A 47 3.60 16.57 -5.64
C VAL A 47 3.87 17.89 -4.93
N ILE A 48 3.39 19.01 -5.47
CA ILE A 48 3.60 20.32 -4.86
C ILE A 48 2.88 20.43 -3.50
N ARG A 49 1.67 19.91 -3.36
CA ARG A 49 0.97 19.85 -2.05
C ARG A 49 1.74 19.07 -1.02
N TYR A 50 2.24 17.89 -1.39
CA TYR A 50 3.10 17.10 -0.52
C TYR A 50 4.34 17.89 -0.09
N LEU A 51 4.98 18.62 -1.01
CA LEU A 51 6.09 19.51 -0.67
C LEU A 51 5.66 20.66 0.24
N THR A 52 4.53 21.32 0.00
CA THR A 52 4.03 22.38 0.89
C THR A 52 3.85 21.86 2.31
N GLU A 53 3.16 20.72 2.47
CA GLU A 53 2.85 20.09 3.76
C GLU A 53 4.09 19.62 4.53
N ASN A 54 5.16 19.23 3.82
CA ASN A 54 6.35 18.62 4.42
C ASN A 54 7.61 19.50 4.33
N SER A 55 7.55 20.66 3.68
CA SER A 55 8.71 21.54 3.47
C SER A 55 9.31 22.05 4.78
N ASP A 56 8.48 22.39 5.77
CA ASP A 56 8.96 22.92 7.04
C ASP A 56 9.87 21.93 7.81
N PRO A 57 9.45 20.67 8.09
CA PRO A 57 10.33 19.71 8.75
C PRO A 57 11.57 19.36 7.91
N LEU A 58 11.44 19.24 6.59
CA LEU A 58 12.57 18.93 5.70
C LEU A 58 13.62 20.05 5.68
N LEU A 59 13.19 21.30 5.49
CA LEU A 59 14.08 22.45 5.43
C LEU A 59 14.66 22.79 6.82
N ASN A 60 13.91 22.55 7.90
CA ASN A 60 14.44 22.68 9.28
C ASN A 60 15.61 21.73 9.53
N ALA A 61 15.55 20.49 9.00
CA ALA A 61 16.65 19.56 9.12
C ALA A 61 17.90 20.09 8.40
N LEU A 62 17.74 20.67 7.20
CA LEU A 62 18.85 21.28 6.47
C LEU A 62 19.46 22.49 7.20
N ILE A 63 18.64 23.28 7.91
CA ILE A 63 19.13 24.36 8.77
C ILE A 63 19.94 23.81 9.94
N LYS A 64 19.44 22.78 10.64
CA LYS A 64 20.16 22.14 11.75
C LYS A 64 21.51 21.57 11.31
N GLY A 65 21.57 20.99 10.11
CA GLY A 65 22.81 20.50 9.52
C GLY A 65 23.75 21.59 8.98
N GLY A 66 23.38 22.87 9.10
CA GLY A 66 24.21 23.99 8.61
C GLY A 66 24.22 24.15 7.08
N TYR A 67 23.36 23.42 6.36
CA TYR A 67 23.29 23.42 4.90
C TYR A 67 22.40 24.55 4.34
N LEU A 68 21.52 25.11 5.17
CA LEU A 68 20.57 26.15 4.80
C LEU A 68 20.46 27.20 5.91
N LYS A 69 20.19 28.45 5.54
CA LYS A 69 19.86 29.53 6.49
C LYS A 69 18.35 29.67 6.64
N GLU A 70 17.91 30.20 7.77
CA GLU A 70 16.49 30.54 8.01
C GLU A 70 15.91 31.48 6.95
N SER A 71 16.70 32.41 6.42
CA SER A 71 16.28 33.29 5.32
C SER A 71 16.00 32.52 4.02
N GLU A 72 16.83 31.52 3.73
CA GLU A 72 16.72 30.70 2.52
C GLU A 72 15.52 29.74 2.64
N LYS A 73 15.30 29.14 3.82
CA LYS A 73 14.07 28.38 4.12
C LYS A 73 12.81 29.23 3.89
N LYS A 74 12.75 30.42 4.48
CA LYS A 74 11.56 31.30 4.35
C LYS A 74 11.27 31.64 2.88
N ALA A 75 12.31 31.86 2.07
CA ALA A 75 12.16 32.07 0.64
C ALA A 75 11.58 30.81 -0.04
N VAL A 76 12.16 29.64 0.20
CA VAL A 76 11.72 28.38 -0.41
C VAL A 76 10.28 28.01 -0.03
N VAL A 77 9.92 28.07 1.25
CA VAL A 77 8.56 27.77 1.72
C VAL A 77 7.53 28.69 1.06
N LYS A 78 7.83 29.99 0.99
CA LYS A 78 6.97 30.98 0.33
C LYS A 78 6.78 30.66 -1.14
N GLU A 79 7.84 30.28 -1.85
CA GLU A 79 7.77 30.00 -3.27
C GLU A 79 7.10 28.65 -3.58
N ILE A 80 7.26 27.62 -2.74
CA ILE A 80 6.51 26.35 -2.85
C ILE A 80 5.01 26.58 -2.66
N ALA A 81 4.60 27.30 -1.60
CA ALA A 81 3.20 27.66 -1.40
C ALA A 81 2.65 28.52 -2.55
N GLY A 82 3.51 29.35 -3.16
CA GLY A 82 3.20 30.11 -4.35
C GLY A 82 2.96 29.22 -5.58
N LEU A 83 3.78 28.19 -5.79
CA LEU A 83 3.61 27.21 -6.86
C LEU A 83 2.30 26.43 -6.72
N GLU A 84 1.91 26.07 -5.50
CA GLU A 84 0.63 25.41 -5.24
C GLU A 84 -0.54 26.27 -5.68
N LYS A 85 -0.54 27.56 -5.31
CA LYS A 85 -1.56 28.53 -5.72
C LYS A 85 -1.60 28.71 -7.23
N ASP A 86 -0.44 28.80 -7.88
CA ASP A 86 -0.34 28.95 -9.33
C ASP A 86 -0.86 27.69 -10.06
N LEU A 87 -0.58 26.49 -9.56
CA LEU A 87 -1.12 25.23 -10.10
C LEU A 87 -2.62 25.07 -9.87
N GLN A 88 -3.13 25.47 -8.70
CA GLN A 88 -4.57 25.49 -8.45
C GLN A 88 -5.28 26.44 -9.43
N ALA A 89 -4.71 27.62 -9.68
CA ALA A 89 -5.24 28.55 -10.67
C ALA A 89 -5.26 27.97 -12.10
N ILE A 90 -4.25 27.18 -12.48
CA ILE A 90 -4.26 26.44 -13.76
C ILE A 90 -5.42 25.45 -13.81
N TYR A 91 -5.61 24.67 -12.74
CA TYR A 91 -6.69 23.70 -12.65
C TYR A 91 -8.06 24.36 -12.81
N ASP A 92 -8.28 25.48 -12.12
CA ASP A 92 -9.53 26.24 -12.19
C ASP A 92 -9.79 26.82 -13.59
N LEU A 93 -8.75 27.31 -14.27
CA LEU A 93 -8.85 27.81 -15.66
C LEU A 93 -9.17 26.69 -16.67
N ILE A 94 -8.64 25.48 -16.45
CA ILE A 94 -8.97 24.32 -17.30
C ILE A 94 -10.42 23.89 -17.03
N GLY A 95 -10.87 23.91 -15.78
CA GLY A 95 -12.28 23.65 -15.45
C GLY A 95 -13.23 24.66 -16.10
N SER A 96 -12.87 25.94 -16.11
CA SER A 96 -13.69 26.97 -16.78
C SER A 96 -13.74 26.80 -18.30
N LEU A 97 -12.65 26.35 -18.93
CA LEU A 97 -12.63 25.99 -20.36
C LEU A 97 -13.65 24.90 -20.68
N ASP A 98 -13.64 23.81 -19.91
CA ASP A 98 -14.56 22.69 -20.12
C ASP A 98 -16.02 23.14 -19.99
N ASN A 99 -16.33 23.95 -18.98
CA ASN A 99 -17.69 24.45 -18.73
C ASN A 99 -18.19 25.36 -19.87
N ILE A 100 -17.38 26.31 -20.33
CA ILE A 100 -17.79 27.25 -21.39
C ILE A 100 -17.84 26.61 -22.77
N ARG A 101 -16.94 25.65 -23.06
CA ARG A 101 -16.95 24.94 -24.34
C ARG A 101 -18.12 23.96 -24.46
N SER A 102 -18.45 23.27 -23.36
CA SER A 102 -19.56 22.30 -23.31
C SER A 102 -20.95 22.92 -23.24
N ASP A 103 -21.07 24.20 -22.87
CA ASP A 103 -22.35 24.90 -22.88
C ASP A 103 -22.83 25.19 -24.33
N GLN A 104 -23.94 24.56 -24.70
CA GLN A 104 -24.59 24.74 -26.01
C GLN A 104 -25.25 26.11 -26.17
N LYS A 105 -25.53 26.82 -25.07
CA LYS A 105 -26.18 28.15 -25.09
C LYS A 105 -25.17 29.29 -25.26
N THR A 106 -23.89 29.04 -25.00
CA THR A 106 -22.84 30.06 -25.13
C THR A 106 -22.50 30.30 -26.60
N LYS A 107 -22.53 31.57 -27.02
CA LYS A 107 -22.19 32.00 -28.39
C LYS A 107 -20.72 31.68 -28.72
N GLU A 108 -20.45 31.29 -29.95
CA GLU A 108 -19.10 30.93 -30.42
C GLU A 108 -18.06 32.06 -30.20
N THR A 109 -18.47 33.32 -30.42
CA THR A 109 -17.61 34.49 -30.18
C THR A 109 -17.21 34.65 -28.71
N VAL A 110 -18.07 34.21 -27.77
CA VAL A 110 -17.78 34.20 -26.34
C VAL A 110 -16.80 33.07 -26.01
N LYS A 111 -16.94 31.89 -26.64
CA LYS A 111 -16.00 30.76 -26.47
C LYS A 111 -14.59 31.14 -26.93
N ILE A 112 -14.47 31.73 -28.12
CA ILE A 112 -13.19 32.21 -28.68
C ILE A 112 -12.55 33.27 -27.77
N GLY A 113 -13.33 34.27 -27.35
CA GLY A 113 -12.84 35.33 -26.46
C GLY A 113 -12.35 34.79 -25.12
N HIS A 114 -13.10 33.85 -24.53
CA HIS A 114 -12.74 33.19 -23.28
C HIS A 114 -11.45 32.37 -23.41
N ASP A 115 -11.32 31.57 -24.47
CA ASP A 115 -10.12 30.76 -24.73
C ASP A 115 -8.86 31.63 -24.90
N ILE A 116 -8.97 32.78 -25.58
CA ILE A 116 -7.87 33.76 -25.72
C ILE A 116 -7.47 34.33 -24.35
N VAL A 117 -8.44 34.74 -23.53
CA VAL A 117 -8.18 35.29 -22.19
C VAL A 117 -7.49 34.25 -21.29
N ILE A 118 -7.90 32.99 -21.37
CA ILE A 118 -7.24 31.91 -20.63
C ILE A 118 -5.83 31.67 -21.11
N GLY A 119 -5.59 31.63 -22.43
CA GLY A 119 -4.23 31.56 -22.97
C GLY A 119 -3.31 32.63 -22.39
N ILE A 120 -3.79 33.88 -22.32
CA ILE A 120 -3.05 35.00 -21.71
C ILE A 120 -2.78 34.76 -20.22
N LYS A 121 -3.78 34.31 -19.45
CA LYS A 121 -3.63 34.02 -18.01
C LYS A 121 -2.67 32.87 -17.75
N LEU A 122 -2.74 31.79 -18.53
CA LEU A 122 -1.85 30.64 -18.43
C LEU A 122 -0.38 31.03 -18.63
N PHE A 123 -0.10 31.94 -19.56
CA PHE A 123 1.25 32.49 -19.72
C PHE A 123 1.76 33.22 -18.47
N GLN A 124 0.90 34.08 -17.89
CA GLN A 124 1.27 34.87 -16.73
C GLN A 124 1.57 33.96 -15.55
N ILE A 125 0.73 32.93 -15.36
CA ILE A 125 0.97 31.89 -14.36
C ILE A 125 2.29 31.16 -14.65
N TYR A 126 2.53 30.74 -15.89
CA TYR A 126 3.77 30.07 -16.29
C TYR A 126 5.01 30.91 -15.94
N LYS A 127 5.02 32.20 -16.30
CA LYS A 127 6.12 33.11 -15.98
C LYS A 127 6.33 33.27 -14.47
N ARG A 128 5.24 33.36 -13.70
CA ARG A 128 5.34 33.39 -12.23
C ARG A 128 5.97 32.10 -11.73
N MET A 129 5.44 30.94 -12.12
CA MET A 129 5.97 29.63 -11.72
C MET A 129 7.46 29.48 -12.05
N GLN A 130 7.88 29.90 -13.24
CA GLN A 130 9.29 29.87 -13.62
C GLN A 130 10.14 30.68 -12.65
N LYS A 131 9.75 31.94 -12.37
CA LYS A 131 10.45 32.78 -11.40
C LYS A 131 10.50 32.17 -9.99
N ARG A 132 9.43 31.48 -9.57
CA ARG A 132 9.40 30.76 -8.27
C ARG A 132 10.40 29.61 -8.28
N LEU A 133 10.43 28.82 -9.34
CA LEU A 133 11.37 27.70 -9.50
C LEU A 133 12.81 28.20 -9.52
N ASP A 134 13.10 29.30 -10.22
CA ASP A 134 14.42 29.93 -10.24
C ASP A 134 14.81 30.37 -8.82
N THR A 135 13.89 30.98 -8.07
CA THR A 135 14.14 31.38 -6.67
C THR A 135 14.37 30.17 -5.77
N ILE A 136 13.60 29.10 -5.94
CA ILE A 136 13.82 27.86 -5.18
C ILE A 136 15.22 27.31 -5.49
N ASP A 137 15.56 27.17 -6.77
CA ASP A 137 16.88 26.68 -7.21
C ASP A 137 18.02 27.54 -6.68
N GLU A 138 17.92 28.87 -6.72
CA GLU A 138 18.93 29.77 -6.15
C GLU A 138 19.18 29.50 -4.66
N ASN A 139 18.14 29.17 -3.91
CA ASN A 139 18.20 28.96 -2.46
C ASN A 139 18.58 27.52 -2.06
N ILE A 140 18.35 26.51 -2.92
CA ILE A 140 18.60 25.09 -2.58
C ILE A 140 19.60 24.39 -3.50
N SER A 141 20.00 24.97 -4.62
CA SER A 141 20.89 24.32 -5.61
C SER A 141 22.22 23.89 -5.04
N LYS A 142 22.77 24.65 -4.08
CA LYS A 142 23.99 24.26 -3.36
C LYS A 142 23.78 22.98 -2.57
N VAL A 143 22.66 22.88 -1.85
CA VAL A 143 22.27 21.69 -1.10
C VAL A 143 22.02 20.50 -2.06
N LEU A 144 21.30 20.73 -3.16
CA LEU A 144 21.03 19.69 -4.16
C LEU A 144 22.31 19.19 -4.85
N LYS A 145 23.29 20.07 -5.10
CA LYS A 145 24.59 19.68 -5.66
C LYS A 145 25.40 18.83 -4.69
N ILE A 146 25.35 19.15 -3.40
CA ILE A 146 25.94 18.31 -2.35
C ILE A 146 25.26 16.94 -2.37
N ILE A 147 23.92 16.89 -2.34
CA ILE A 147 23.13 15.65 -2.39
C ILE A 147 23.46 14.78 -3.63
N ASN A 148 23.61 15.38 -4.81
CA ASN A 148 23.86 14.67 -6.08
C ASN A 148 25.25 13.99 -6.17
N SER A 149 26.21 14.34 -5.31
CA SER A 149 27.55 13.71 -5.30
C SER A 149 27.57 12.28 -4.74
N GLY A 150 26.42 11.68 -4.40
CA GLY A 150 26.29 10.25 -4.08
C GLY A 150 26.80 9.82 -2.70
N HIS A 151 27.79 10.50 -2.13
CA HIS A 151 28.29 10.26 -0.77
C HIS A 151 27.57 11.13 0.28
N SER A 152 26.85 12.15 -0.15
CA SER A 152 26.44 13.23 0.74
C SER A 152 25.03 13.10 1.32
N ILE A 153 24.19 12.17 0.83
CA ILE A 153 22.88 11.92 1.48
C ILE A 153 23.10 11.25 2.82
N GLU A 154 23.92 10.20 2.87
CA GLU A 154 24.28 9.54 4.13
C GLU A 154 25.00 10.51 5.08
N GLU A 155 25.97 11.28 4.59
CA GLU A 155 26.67 12.30 5.40
C GLU A 155 25.71 13.38 5.90
N MET A 156 24.78 13.85 5.05
CA MET A 156 23.76 14.83 5.44
C MET A 156 22.81 14.24 6.47
N LEU A 157 22.30 13.03 6.25
CA LEU A 157 21.40 12.32 7.16
C LEU A 157 22.09 12.07 8.51
N ASN A 158 23.37 11.71 8.52
CA ASN A 158 24.18 11.57 9.74
C ASN A 158 24.46 12.94 10.41
N ALA A 159 24.68 14.01 9.64
CA ALA A 159 24.91 15.35 10.20
C ALA A 159 23.66 15.95 10.86
N ILE A 160 22.46 15.55 10.42
CA ILE A 160 21.19 15.94 11.05
C ILE A 160 20.68 14.90 12.05
N ALA A 161 21.29 13.73 12.11
CA ALA A 161 20.96 12.72 13.09
C ALA A 161 21.32 13.28 14.48
N GLY A 162 20.37 13.19 15.42
CA GLY A 162 20.66 13.51 16.82
C GLY A 162 21.64 12.51 17.44
N GLU A 163 22.14 12.81 18.63
CA GLU A 163 23.00 11.89 19.39
C GLU A 163 22.35 10.49 19.51
N GLY A 164 23.16 9.44 19.34
CA GLY A 164 22.70 8.06 19.40
C GLY A 164 22.02 7.54 18.11
N LYS A 165 22.02 8.31 17.01
CA LYS A 165 21.45 7.92 15.71
C LYS A 165 22.46 8.05 14.58
N GLY A 166 22.22 7.31 13.50
CA GLY A 166 22.94 7.49 12.25
C GLY A 166 22.27 6.77 11.09
N TYR A 167 22.92 6.80 9.94
CA TYR A 167 22.43 6.22 8.71
C TYR A 167 23.57 5.51 7.98
N ASP A 168 23.23 4.44 7.27
CA ASP A 168 24.11 3.65 6.40
C ASP A 168 23.33 3.42 5.11
N GLY A 169 23.68 4.16 4.06
CA GLY A 169 22.81 4.41 2.91
C GLY A 169 21.47 5.04 3.30
N LEU A 170 20.37 4.31 3.06
CA LEU A 170 19.01 4.72 3.43
C LEU A 170 18.49 4.05 4.71
N ASP A 171 19.28 3.16 5.31
CA ASP A 171 18.89 2.46 6.53
C ASP A 171 19.24 3.32 7.75
N MET A 172 18.27 3.44 8.67
CA MET A 172 18.47 4.15 9.93
C MET A 172 19.07 3.23 10.98
N LEU A 173 20.05 3.75 11.69
CA LEU A 173 20.81 3.10 12.73
C LEU A 173 20.56 3.80 14.07
N LEU A 174 20.40 3.01 15.12
CA LEU A 174 20.52 3.46 16.50
C LEU A 174 21.83 2.96 17.08
N TYR A 175 22.43 3.80 17.91
CA TYR A 175 23.67 3.56 18.63
C TYR A 175 23.44 3.55 20.16
N PRO A 176 22.56 2.69 20.71
CA PRO A 176 22.38 2.58 22.15
C PRO A 176 23.71 2.15 22.79
N VAL A 177 23.99 2.74 23.95
CA VAL A 177 25.10 2.35 24.80
C VAL A 177 24.61 1.24 25.72
N ASP A 178 25.29 0.09 25.70
CA ASP A 178 24.95 -1.03 26.58
C ASP A 178 25.34 -0.75 28.05
N ALA A 179 24.93 -1.64 28.95
CA ALA A 179 25.20 -1.52 30.39
C ALA A 179 26.71 -1.45 30.74
N ASN A 180 27.59 -1.80 29.80
CA ASN A 180 29.05 -1.78 29.95
C ASN A 180 29.70 -0.58 29.22
N GLY A 181 28.91 0.37 28.72
CA GLY A 181 29.42 1.55 28.02
C GLY A 181 29.76 1.31 26.54
N LYS A 182 29.42 0.15 25.97
CA LYS A 182 29.73 -0.19 24.58
C LYS A 182 28.56 0.14 23.66
N THR A 183 28.85 0.84 22.57
CA THR A 183 27.86 1.17 21.53
C THR A 183 27.45 -0.08 20.76
N ILE A 184 26.15 -0.36 20.70
CA ILE A 184 25.55 -1.39 19.85
C ILE A 184 25.00 -0.70 18.59
N LYS A 185 25.32 -1.19 17.39
CA LYS A 185 24.73 -0.72 16.13
C LYS A 185 23.45 -1.49 15.84
N VAL A 186 22.29 -0.84 15.92
CA VAL A 186 20.98 -1.45 15.66
C VAL A 186 20.40 -0.88 14.37
N ASN A 187 20.22 -1.70 13.34
CA ASN A 187 19.55 -1.29 12.11
C ASN A 187 18.02 -1.39 12.26
N ILE A 188 17.38 -0.26 12.47
CA ILE A 188 15.93 -0.19 12.72
C ILE A 188 15.13 -0.47 11.45
N SER A 189 15.64 -0.03 10.30
CA SER A 189 15.03 -0.35 9.00
C SER A 189 14.96 -1.86 8.77
N ALA A 190 16.03 -2.60 9.10
CA ALA A 190 16.06 -4.05 9.03
C ALA A 190 15.10 -4.69 10.05
N ALA A 191 15.04 -4.16 11.27
CA ALA A 191 14.16 -4.68 12.30
C ALA A 191 12.67 -4.51 11.95
N VAL A 192 12.28 -3.38 11.35
CA VAL A 192 10.93 -3.17 10.80
C VAL A 192 10.63 -4.14 9.66
N ARG A 193 11.59 -4.37 8.75
CA ARG A 193 11.44 -5.37 7.67
C ARG A 193 11.26 -6.78 8.22
N ILE A 194 12.01 -7.16 9.25
CA ILE A 194 11.88 -8.46 9.94
C ILE A 194 10.49 -8.57 10.58
N TYR A 195 10.01 -7.53 11.23
CA TYR A 195 8.66 -7.51 11.82
C TYR A 195 7.56 -7.71 10.77
N GLN A 196 7.61 -6.93 9.68
CA GLN A 196 6.61 -7.02 8.61
C GLN A 196 6.62 -8.40 7.94
N LYS A 197 7.80 -8.89 7.54
CA LYS A 197 7.95 -10.21 6.94
C LYS A 197 7.57 -11.33 7.91
N GLY A 198 7.96 -11.21 9.18
CA GLY A 198 7.65 -12.18 10.22
C GLY A 198 6.14 -12.31 10.44
N LEU A 199 5.40 -11.20 10.49
CA LEU A 199 3.94 -11.23 10.58
C LEU A 199 3.29 -11.91 9.38
N SER A 200 3.76 -11.64 8.17
CA SER A 200 3.24 -12.31 6.98
C SER A 200 3.46 -13.82 7.01
N ILE A 201 4.64 -14.28 7.43
CA ILE A 201 4.97 -15.71 7.55
C ILE A 201 4.09 -16.38 8.62
N VAL A 202 3.89 -15.72 9.76
CA VAL A 202 3.01 -16.23 10.83
C VAL A 202 1.57 -16.35 10.34
N ALA A 203 1.06 -15.32 9.65
CA ALA A 203 -0.31 -15.35 9.11
C ALA A 203 -0.50 -16.49 8.09
N GLU A 204 0.49 -16.71 7.22
CA GLU A 204 0.48 -17.82 6.27
C GLU A 204 0.50 -19.19 6.99
N LYS A 205 1.30 -19.34 8.04
CA LYS A 205 1.30 -20.57 8.88
C LYS A 205 -0.04 -20.81 9.55
N GLU A 206 -0.70 -19.77 10.06
CA GLU A 206 -2.04 -19.86 10.66
C GLU A 206 -3.07 -20.33 9.63
N GLU A 207 -3.06 -19.74 8.44
CA GLU A 207 -3.97 -20.11 7.34
C GLU A 207 -3.78 -21.56 6.91
N ILE A 208 -2.52 -22.00 6.73
CA ILE A 208 -2.20 -23.39 6.39
C ILE A 208 -2.68 -24.35 7.48
N LEU A 209 -2.46 -24.01 8.75
CA LEU A 209 -2.85 -24.87 9.86
C LEU A 209 -4.37 -24.99 9.99
N GLN A 210 -5.10 -23.91 9.78
CA GLN A 210 -6.56 -23.92 9.72
C GLN A 210 -7.06 -24.76 8.54
N SER A 211 -6.50 -24.56 7.35
CA SER A 211 -6.87 -25.35 6.17
C SER A 211 -6.61 -26.84 6.36
N TYR A 212 -5.52 -27.19 7.04
CA TYR A 212 -5.20 -28.56 7.40
C TYR A 212 -6.24 -29.17 8.36
N GLU A 213 -6.62 -28.45 9.41
CA GLU A 213 -7.66 -28.86 10.36
C GLU A 213 -9.01 -29.10 9.65
N GLU A 214 -9.44 -28.14 8.84
CA GLU A 214 -10.70 -28.22 8.08
C GLU A 214 -10.69 -29.39 7.09
N THR A 215 -9.56 -29.63 6.43
CA THR A 215 -9.41 -30.72 5.47
C THR A 215 -9.47 -32.08 6.16
N ILE A 216 -8.79 -32.26 7.29
CA ILE A 216 -8.88 -33.51 8.05
C ILE A 216 -10.29 -33.75 8.57
N GLN A 217 -10.93 -32.71 9.11
CA GLN A 217 -12.31 -32.83 9.61
C GLN A 217 -13.25 -33.28 8.48
N ARG A 218 -13.19 -32.61 7.33
CA ARG A 218 -14.09 -32.88 6.21
C ARG A 218 -13.80 -34.20 5.50
N GLU A 219 -12.54 -34.43 5.11
CA GLU A 219 -12.17 -35.54 4.22
C GLU A 219 -11.96 -36.86 4.97
N LEU A 220 -11.63 -36.82 6.27
CA LEU A 220 -11.39 -38.03 7.05
C LEU A 220 -12.49 -38.28 8.08
N ILE A 221 -12.71 -37.33 9.01
CA ILE A 221 -13.60 -37.57 10.15
C ILE A 221 -15.07 -37.63 9.69
N ASP A 222 -15.52 -36.61 8.97
CA ASP A 222 -16.92 -36.51 8.52
C ASP A 222 -17.25 -37.58 7.47
N ASP A 223 -16.34 -37.86 6.52
CA ASP A 223 -16.54 -38.93 5.53
C ASP A 223 -16.61 -40.31 6.18
N TYR A 224 -15.75 -40.59 7.17
CA TYR A 224 -15.81 -41.84 7.92
C TYR A 224 -17.16 -41.98 8.65
N GLU A 225 -17.60 -40.97 9.40
CA GLU A 225 -18.88 -41.03 10.11
C GLU A 225 -20.07 -41.11 9.15
N LYS A 226 -19.98 -40.48 7.97
CA LYS A 226 -20.98 -40.64 6.91
C LYS A 226 -21.03 -42.08 6.39
N ARG A 227 -19.89 -42.68 6.03
CA ARG A 227 -19.83 -44.07 5.54
C ARG A 227 -20.29 -45.05 6.60
N ARG A 228 -19.88 -44.84 7.85
CA ARG A 228 -20.31 -45.63 9.00
C ARG A 228 -21.83 -45.60 9.18
N ARG A 229 -22.46 -44.41 9.14
CA ARG A 229 -23.92 -44.28 9.20
C ARG A 229 -24.62 -44.98 8.03
N ILE A 230 -24.09 -44.84 6.81
CA ILE A 230 -24.63 -45.52 5.62
C ILE A 230 -24.55 -47.04 5.79
N LEU A 231 -23.41 -47.57 6.25
CA LEU A 231 -23.21 -49.00 6.46
C LEU A 231 -24.19 -49.54 7.52
N ILE A 232 -24.29 -48.91 8.68
CA ILE A 232 -25.23 -49.29 9.75
C ILE A 232 -26.67 -49.26 9.23
N SER A 233 -27.05 -48.22 8.49
CA SER A 233 -28.39 -48.14 7.89
C SER A 233 -28.67 -49.27 6.91
N LYS A 234 -27.67 -49.69 6.12
CA LYS A 234 -27.79 -50.82 5.20
C LYS A 234 -27.90 -52.15 5.94
N ILE A 235 -27.10 -52.35 7.00
CA ILE A 235 -27.17 -53.52 7.87
C ILE A 235 -28.58 -53.64 8.46
N HIS A 236 -29.10 -52.58 9.10
CA HIS A 236 -30.44 -52.59 9.68
C HIS A 236 -31.52 -52.87 8.63
N HIS A 237 -31.37 -52.33 7.41
CA HIS A 237 -32.33 -52.58 6.34
C HIS A 237 -32.33 -54.05 5.88
N ILE A 238 -31.16 -54.69 5.81
CA ILE A 238 -31.02 -56.11 5.47
C ILE A 238 -31.63 -56.99 6.56
N GLU A 239 -31.30 -56.72 7.82
CA GLU A 239 -31.79 -57.48 8.98
C GLU A 239 -33.31 -57.36 9.16
N ALA A 240 -33.87 -56.19 8.89
CA ALA A 240 -35.31 -55.93 8.97
C ALA A 240 -36.11 -56.52 7.78
N ASN A 241 -35.46 -56.77 6.63
CA ASN A 241 -36.14 -57.25 5.42
C ASN A 241 -35.53 -58.55 4.83
N PRO A 242 -35.45 -59.67 5.57
CA PRO A 242 -34.77 -60.89 5.12
C PRO A 242 -35.24 -61.41 3.76
N LYS A 243 -36.57 -61.44 3.54
CA LYS A 243 -37.16 -61.95 2.29
C LYS A 243 -36.74 -61.13 1.06
N SER A 244 -36.60 -59.81 1.19
CA SER A 244 -36.21 -58.92 0.08
C SER A 244 -34.78 -59.20 -0.42
N TYR A 245 -33.94 -59.80 0.41
CA TYR A 245 -32.56 -60.17 0.08
C TYR A 245 -32.37 -61.66 -0.20
N GLN A 246 -33.44 -62.48 -0.12
CA GLN A 246 -33.38 -63.92 -0.30
C GLN A 246 -32.81 -64.32 -1.66
N ALA A 247 -33.28 -63.71 -2.76
CA ALA A 247 -32.79 -64.04 -4.10
C ALA A 247 -31.29 -63.76 -4.27
N LEU A 248 -30.82 -62.64 -3.73
CA LEU A 248 -29.40 -62.26 -3.77
C LEU A 248 -28.53 -63.22 -2.95
N LEU A 249 -28.97 -63.60 -1.75
CA LEU A 249 -28.20 -64.50 -0.89
C LEU A 249 -28.19 -65.95 -1.41
N ILE A 250 -29.30 -66.41 -2.00
CA ILE A 250 -29.36 -67.72 -2.67
C ILE A 250 -28.38 -67.75 -3.85
N SER A 251 -28.31 -66.68 -4.65
CA SER A 251 -27.39 -66.62 -5.79
C SER A 251 -25.92 -66.49 -5.37
N GLU A 252 -25.64 -65.70 -4.33
CA GLU A 252 -24.26 -65.42 -3.90
C GLU A 252 -23.63 -66.59 -3.13
N TYR A 253 -24.43 -67.30 -2.33
CA TYR A 253 -23.96 -68.36 -1.43
C TYR A 253 -24.44 -69.77 -1.81
N GLU A 254 -25.09 -69.91 -2.97
CA GLU A 254 -25.61 -71.18 -3.51
C GLU A 254 -26.50 -71.97 -2.51
N VAL A 255 -27.31 -71.27 -1.72
CA VAL A 255 -28.16 -71.88 -0.68
C VAL A 255 -29.47 -72.39 -1.26
N TYR A 256 -29.77 -73.69 -1.10
CA TYR A 256 -31.06 -74.27 -1.46
C TYR A 256 -32.02 -74.26 -0.26
N LEU A 257 -33.16 -73.55 -0.38
CA LEU A 257 -34.17 -73.45 0.69
C LEU A 257 -35.34 -74.44 0.54
N GLY A 258 -35.42 -75.20 -0.55
CA GLY A 258 -36.60 -76.02 -0.88
C GLY A 258 -37.74 -75.21 -1.51
N ASP A 259 -38.75 -75.90 -2.05
CA ASP A 259 -39.83 -75.29 -2.86
C ASP A 259 -40.74 -74.32 -2.07
N GLU A 260 -40.84 -74.48 -0.75
CA GLU A 260 -41.62 -73.60 0.15
C GLU A 260 -40.74 -72.84 1.17
N GLY A 261 -39.41 -72.92 1.03
CA GLY A 261 -38.49 -72.31 1.97
C GLY A 261 -38.41 -70.79 1.85
N SER A 262 -38.40 -70.10 2.98
CA SER A 262 -38.25 -68.64 3.00
C SER A 262 -37.27 -68.18 4.09
N LEU A 263 -36.46 -67.17 3.74
CA LEU A 263 -35.50 -66.58 4.65
C LEU A 263 -36.24 -65.73 5.71
N GLN A 264 -36.12 -66.12 6.98
CA GLN A 264 -36.85 -65.50 8.09
C GLN A 264 -36.04 -64.47 8.87
N ARG A 265 -34.71 -64.61 8.90
CA ARG A 265 -33.82 -63.73 9.66
C ARG A 265 -32.45 -63.64 9.01
N ILE A 266 -31.88 -62.44 8.99
CA ILE A 266 -30.47 -62.19 8.70
C ILE A 266 -29.87 -61.52 9.94
N ASP A 267 -28.67 -61.91 10.32
CA ASP A 267 -27.87 -61.34 11.42
C ASP A 267 -26.51 -60.96 10.83
N VAL A 268 -26.22 -59.67 10.69
CA VAL A 268 -24.98 -59.19 10.10
C VAL A 268 -23.99 -58.88 11.22
N ARG A 269 -22.96 -59.73 11.34
CA ARG A 269 -21.91 -59.58 12.36
C ARG A 269 -20.72 -58.80 11.81
N GLU A 270 -20.93 -57.50 11.61
CA GLU A 270 -19.89 -56.58 11.15
C GLU A 270 -19.23 -55.85 12.32
N GLN A 271 -17.89 -55.78 12.33
CA GLN A 271 -17.14 -55.00 13.31
C GLN A 271 -16.58 -53.72 12.66
N ILE A 272 -17.26 -52.59 12.89
CA ILE A 272 -16.81 -51.29 12.39
C ILE A 272 -15.67 -50.79 13.31
N THR A 273 -14.44 -50.87 12.82
CA THR A 273 -13.25 -50.40 13.55
C THR A 273 -13.15 -48.88 13.48
N SER A 274 -12.83 -48.23 14.61
CA SER A 274 -12.59 -46.78 14.67
C SER A 274 -11.45 -46.33 13.76
N LEU A 275 -11.45 -45.06 13.36
CA LEU A 275 -10.34 -44.50 12.59
C LEU A 275 -9.03 -44.65 13.39
N ASN A 276 -8.06 -45.38 12.85
CA ASN A 276 -6.74 -45.54 13.43
C ASN A 276 -5.83 -44.40 12.95
N MET A 277 -6.05 -43.20 13.49
CA MET A 277 -5.24 -42.03 13.21
C MET A 277 -4.67 -41.44 14.51
N PRO A 278 -3.45 -40.87 14.49
CA PRO A 278 -3.01 -40.00 15.56
C PRO A 278 -4.03 -38.89 15.79
N SER A 279 -4.24 -38.49 17.05
CA SER A 279 -5.15 -37.38 17.35
C SER A 279 -4.74 -36.15 16.56
N VAL A 280 -5.66 -35.56 15.81
CA VAL A 280 -5.44 -34.29 15.07
C VAL A 280 -4.93 -33.22 16.03
N GLU A 281 -5.46 -33.22 17.25
CA GLU A 281 -5.07 -32.37 18.36
C GLU A 281 -3.57 -32.47 18.68
N SER A 282 -2.98 -33.67 18.58
CA SER A 282 -1.56 -33.89 18.86
C SER A 282 -0.63 -33.22 17.84
N PHE A 283 -1.13 -32.94 16.63
CA PHE A 283 -0.42 -32.16 15.62
C PHE A 283 -0.77 -30.67 15.71
N LEU A 284 -2.04 -30.32 15.94
CA LEU A 284 -2.49 -28.93 15.97
C LEU A 284 -1.93 -28.18 17.18
N GLN A 285 -2.00 -28.75 18.39
CA GLN A 285 -1.63 -28.06 19.63
C GLN A 285 -0.16 -27.57 19.65
N PRO A 286 0.85 -28.39 19.29
CA PRO A 286 2.23 -27.92 19.23
C PRO A 286 2.44 -26.81 18.19
N ASN A 287 1.81 -26.93 17.02
CA ASN A 287 1.96 -25.95 15.94
C ASN A 287 1.27 -24.62 16.28
N GLN A 288 0.05 -24.65 16.83
CA GLN A 288 -0.64 -23.46 17.34
C GLN A 288 0.17 -22.78 18.45
N SER A 289 0.77 -23.56 19.35
CA SER A 289 1.60 -23.04 20.43
C SER A 289 2.89 -22.39 19.89
N ALA A 290 3.55 -23.03 18.92
CA ALA A 290 4.73 -22.49 18.27
C ALA A 290 4.43 -21.17 17.53
N ILE A 291 3.33 -21.13 16.76
CA ILE A 291 2.88 -19.91 16.06
C ILE A 291 2.60 -18.77 17.07
N LYS A 292 1.93 -19.06 18.19
CA LYS A 292 1.69 -18.07 19.26
C LYS A 292 2.98 -17.50 19.84
N GLU A 293 3.96 -18.36 20.11
CA GLU A 293 5.26 -17.91 20.64
C GLU A 293 6.08 -17.14 19.59
N GLU A 294 6.07 -17.57 18.31
CA GLU A 294 6.68 -16.81 17.20
C GLU A 294 6.05 -15.42 17.06
N THR A 295 4.71 -15.35 17.09
CA THR A 295 3.95 -14.09 17.05
C THR A 295 4.33 -13.17 18.20
N LYS A 296 4.42 -13.72 19.40
CA LYS A 296 4.79 -12.99 20.61
C LYS A 296 6.23 -12.47 20.52
N LEU A 297 7.16 -13.25 19.98
CA LEU A 297 8.55 -12.82 19.76
C LEU A 297 8.64 -11.68 18.73
N ILE A 298 7.90 -11.77 17.63
CA ILE A 298 7.83 -10.73 16.60
C ILE A 298 7.23 -9.45 17.17
N LYS A 299 6.11 -9.55 17.92
CA LYS A 299 5.48 -8.40 18.58
C LYS A 299 6.39 -7.79 19.65
N LYS A 300 7.08 -8.60 20.45
CA LYS A 300 8.07 -8.13 21.44
C LYS A 300 9.20 -7.35 20.76
N SER A 301 9.67 -7.82 19.59
CA SER A 301 10.68 -7.10 18.81
C SER A 301 10.19 -5.70 18.41
N ARG A 302 8.93 -5.57 17.98
CA ARG A 302 8.31 -4.25 17.73
C ARG A 302 8.22 -3.40 18.99
N THR A 303 7.70 -3.94 20.08
CA THR A 303 7.56 -3.19 21.34
C THR A 303 8.91 -2.69 21.84
N SER A 304 9.96 -3.50 21.79
CA SER A 304 11.31 -3.07 22.16
C SER A 304 11.85 -1.96 21.25
N ILE A 305 11.51 -1.97 19.95
CA ILE A 305 11.85 -0.87 19.04
C ILE A 305 11.05 0.40 19.40
N GLU A 306 9.75 0.28 19.65
CA GLU A 306 8.89 1.40 20.04
C GLU A 306 9.28 2.01 21.39
N GLU A 307 9.68 1.19 22.36
CA GLU A 307 10.20 1.60 23.67
C GLU A 307 11.49 2.41 23.52
N LEU A 308 12.42 1.95 22.68
CA LEU A 308 13.64 2.71 22.35
C LEU A 308 13.29 4.11 21.79
N PHE A 309 12.28 4.21 20.93
CA PHE A 309 11.82 5.51 20.41
C PHE A 309 11.12 6.39 21.46
N ALA A 310 10.35 5.78 22.37
CA ALA A 310 9.63 6.49 23.41
C ALA A 310 10.57 7.03 24.50
N GLU A 311 11.60 6.27 24.85
CA GLU A 311 12.61 6.65 25.83
C GLU A 311 13.50 7.78 25.26
N ASP A 312 13.91 7.69 23.99
CA ASP A 312 14.57 8.78 23.27
C ASP A 312 13.73 10.07 23.26
N LYS A 313 12.41 9.97 23.03
CA LYS A 313 11.52 11.14 23.02
C LYS A 313 11.39 11.77 24.41
N LYS A 314 11.38 10.96 25.47
CA LYS A 314 11.34 11.44 26.88
C LYS A 314 12.67 12.08 27.27
N ILE A 315 13.80 11.50 26.89
CA ILE A 315 15.13 12.05 27.15
C ILE A 315 15.31 13.36 26.39
N ALA A 316 14.94 13.44 25.11
CA ALA A 316 14.97 14.69 24.35
C ALA A 316 14.09 15.78 24.98
N ALA A 317 12.89 15.43 25.46
CA ALA A 317 12.00 16.37 26.14
C ALA A 317 12.56 16.88 27.50
N LEU A 318 13.46 16.13 28.16
CA LEU A 318 14.14 16.57 29.37
C LEU A 318 15.22 17.63 29.09
N PHE A 319 15.71 17.74 27.85
CA PHE A 319 16.68 18.75 27.43
C PHE A 319 16.04 20.00 26.80
N ASP A 320 14.75 19.97 26.45
CA ASP A 320 13.97 21.14 26.00
C ASP A 320 13.51 22.06 27.17
N PHE A 321 13.82 21.71 28.44
CA PHE A 321 13.58 22.53 29.63
C PHE A 321 14.86 23.21 30.17
N ARG A 322 15.64 23.85 29.30
CA ARG A 322 16.66 24.84 29.68
C ARG A 322 16.68 26.05 28.76
#